data_AF-A0A3P8L7D7-F1
#
_entry.id   AF-A0A3P8L7D7-F1
#
_cell.length_a   1.000
_cell.length_b   1.000
_cell.length_c   1.000
_cell.angle_alpha   90.00
_cell.angle_beta   90.00
_cell.angle_gamma   90.00
#
_symmetry.space_group_name_H-M   'P 1'
#
loop_
_entity.id
_entity.type
_entity.pdbx_description
1 polymer ?
#
loop_
_entity_poly.entity_id
_entity_poly.type
_entity_poly.pdbx_seq_one_letter_code
_entity_poly.pdbx_strand_id
1 'polypeptide(L)'
;MSDMIRYDYATIRAALDDIAQRSTVLMQQADAIRTEQNKFAGAWEDPQSATAYQAVQTRWNTSFEDITNLLTRVKTAAENAVASMQQTNTKAADGWT
;
A
#
# COMPACT_ATOMS: atom_id res chain seq x y z
N MET A 1 23.57 -7.65 22.34
CA MET A 1 23.01 -7.99 21.01
C MET A 1 21.47 -8.03 20.99
N SER A 2 20.79 -8.60 22.00
CA SER A 2 19.31 -8.68 22.02
C SER A 2 18.58 -7.32 21.96
N ASP A 3 19.11 -6.28 22.60
CA ASP A 3 18.47 -4.95 22.62
C ASP A 3 18.46 -4.24 21.26
N MET A 4 19.51 -4.42 20.45
CA MET A 4 19.62 -3.83 19.11
C MET A 4 18.59 -4.45 18.15
N ILE A 5 18.42 -5.77 18.20
CA ILE A 5 17.43 -6.52 17.40
C ILE A 5 16.00 -6.07 17.75
N ARG A 6 15.72 -5.81 19.03
CA ARG A 6 14.40 -5.37 19.50
C ARG A 6 14.05 -3.94 19.04
N TYR A 7 15.03 -3.04 19.04
CA TYR A 7 14.84 -1.66 18.57
C TYR A 7 14.59 -1.60 17.06
N ASP A 8 15.35 -2.37 16.28
CA ASP A 8 15.16 -2.51 14.83
C ASP A 8 13.77 -3.09 14.52
N TYR A 9 13.31 -4.07 15.30
CA TYR A 9 11.95 -4.64 15.18
C TYR A 9 10.85 -3.59 15.36
N ALA A 10 10.92 -2.81 16.44
CA ALA A 10 9.92 -1.79 16.74
C ALA A 10 9.86 -0.73 15.64
N THR A 11 11.03 -0.34 15.11
CA THR A 11 11.15 0.65 14.03
C THR A 11 10.55 0.13 12.72
N ILE A 12 10.88 -1.12 12.34
CA ILE A 12 10.31 -1.75 11.15
C ILE A 12 8.79 -1.84 11.31
N ARG A 13 8.29 -2.33 12.45
CA ARG A 13 6.85 -2.47 12.68
C ARG A 13 6.11 -1.13 12.58
N ALA A 14 6.65 -0.08 13.19
CA ALA A 14 6.06 1.26 13.12
C ALA A 14 6.00 1.81 11.69
N ALA A 15 7.05 1.61 10.89
CA ALA A 15 7.06 2.01 9.48
C ALA A 15 5.98 1.27 8.66
N LEU A 16 5.72 0.00 8.97
CA LEU A 16 4.67 -0.78 8.28
C LEU A 16 3.27 -0.36 8.65
N ASP A 17 3.04 -0.09 9.92
CA ASP A 17 1.75 0.41 10.38
C ASP A 17 1.45 1.80 9.74
N ASP A 18 2.46 2.67 9.61
CA ASP A 18 2.33 3.94 8.89
C ASP A 18 2.03 3.74 7.39
N ILE A 19 2.73 2.82 6.71
CA ILE A 19 2.46 2.48 5.30
C ILE A 19 1.03 1.94 5.13
N ALA A 20 0.56 1.07 6.02
CA ALA A 20 -0.80 0.52 5.97
C ALA A 20 -1.87 1.58 6.23
N GLN A 21 -1.61 2.53 7.12
CA GLN A 21 -2.52 3.64 7.37
C GLN A 21 -2.57 4.58 6.16
N ARG A 22 -1.42 4.94 5.59
CA ARG A 22 -1.34 5.78 4.39
C ARG A 22 -1.97 5.12 3.17
N SER A 23 -1.81 3.81 3.01
CA SER A 23 -2.44 3.06 1.91
C SER A 23 -3.96 3.10 2.00
N THR A 24 -4.52 2.94 3.21
CA THR A 24 -5.96 3.05 3.45
C THR A 24 -6.49 4.42 3.05
N VAL A 25 -5.79 5.49 3.44
CA VAL A 25 -6.16 6.87 3.07
C VAL A 25 -6.08 7.09 1.56
N LEU A 26 -5.02 6.59 0.90
CA LEU A 26 -4.87 6.62 -0.55
C LEU A 26 -6.03 5.90 -1.26
N MET A 27 -6.45 4.74 -0.76
CA MET A 27 -7.57 3.99 -1.32
C MET A 27 -8.89 4.76 -1.21
N GLN A 28 -9.16 5.37 -0.06
CA GLN A 28 -10.35 6.19 0.14
C GLN A 28 -10.39 7.41 -0.80
N GLN A 29 -9.25 8.09 -0.98
CA GLN A 29 -9.15 9.23 -1.90
C GLN A 29 -9.37 8.81 -3.35
N ALA A 30 -8.83 7.65 -3.75
CA ALA A 30 -9.03 7.14 -5.09
C ALA A 30 -10.48 6.74 -5.37
N ASP A 31 -11.17 6.12 -4.41
CA ASP A 31 -12.60 5.82 -4.54
C ASP A 31 -13.45 7.10 -4.62
N ALA A 32 -13.08 8.15 -3.88
CA ALA A 32 -13.72 9.45 -4.01
C ALA A 32 -13.52 10.03 -5.41
N ILE A 33 -12.29 10.00 -5.94
CA ILE A 33 -11.99 10.48 -7.30
C ILE A 33 -12.74 9.66 -8.34
N ARG A 34 -12.81 8.33 -8.21
CA ARG A 34 -13.57 7.46 -9.10
C ARG A 34 -15.07 7.78 -9.07
N THR A 35 -15.60 8.06 -7.88
CA THR A 35 -17.00 8.46 -7.70
C THR A 35 -17.30 9.78 -8.39
N GLU A 36 -16.46 10.79 -8.20
CA GLU A 36 -16.58 12.06 -8.93
C GLU A 36 -16.43 11.85 -10.44
N GLN A 37 -15.50 11.00 -10.86
CA GLN A 37 -15.27 10.74 -12.27
C GLN A 37 -16.51 10.14 -12.96
N ASN A 38 -17.23 9.26 -12.28
CA ASN A 38 -18.43 8.63 -12.82
C ASN A 38 -19.57 9.63 -13.02
N LYS A 39 -19.63 10.72 -12.24
CA LYS A 39 -20.66 11.77 -12.41
C LYS A 39 -20.48 12.52 -13.73
N PHE A 40 -19.25 12.69 -14.18
CA PHE A 40 -18.94 13.41 -15.42
C PHE A 40 -18.98 12.53 -16.66
N ALA A 41 -19.06 11.21 -16.53
CA ALA A 41 -19.03 10.28 -17.68
C ALA A 41 -20.18 10.53 -18.69
N GLY A 42 -21.33 11.03 -18.23
CA GLY A 42 -22.47 11.41 -19.09
C GLY A 42 -22.63 12.91 -19.32
N ALA A 43 -21.72 13.74 -18.80
CA ALA A 43 -21.81 15.21 -18.90
C ALA A 43 -21.13 15.77 -20.16
N TRP A 44 -20.43 14.94 -20.94
CA TRP A 44 -19.70 15.38 -22.12
C TRP A 44 -20.60 15.38 -23.35
N GLU A 45 -20.91 16.59 -23.85
CA GLU A 45 -21.72 16.79 -25.07
C GLU A 45 -20.92 16.52 -26.36
N ASP A 46 -19.58 16.66 -26.32
CA ASP A 46 -18.67 16.47 -27.45
C ASP A 46 -17.93 15.11 -27.40
N PRO A 47 -17.97 14.28 -28.47
CA PRO A 47 -17.28 13.00 -28.55
C PRO A 47 -15.77 13.06 -28.31
N GLN A 48 -15.10 14.15 -28.72
CA GLN A 48 -13.66 14.28 -28.56
C GLN A 48 -13.30 14.50 -27.09
N SER A 49 -14.06 15.35 -26.39
CA SER A 49 -13.94 15.58 -24.95
C SER A 49 -14.24 14.32 -24.13
N ALA A 50 -15.27 13.56 -24.53
CA ALA A 50 -15.59 12.27 -23.90
C ALA A 50 -14.44 11.25 -24.03
N THR A 51 -13.81 11.18 -25.21
CA THR A 51 -12.68 10.27 -25.47
C THR A 51 -11.44 10.66 -24.65
N ALA A 52 -11.09 11.95 -24.62
CA ALA A 52 -9.97 12.44 -23.82
C ALA A 52 -10.18 12.16 -22.33
N TYR A 53 -11.41 12.35 -21.84
CA TYR A 53 -11.77 12.05 -20.46
C TYR A 53 -11.64 10.56 -20.12
N GLN A 54 -12.18 9.68 -20.97
CA GLN A 54 -12.04 8.23 -20.79
C GLN A 54 -10.58 7.76 -20.75
N ALA A 55 -9.70 8.37 -21.54
CA ALA A 55 -8.28 8.07 -21.51
C ALA A 55 -7.63 8.45 -20.16
N VAL A 56 -7.97 9.62 -19.63
CA VAL A 56 -7.49 10.06 -18.30
C VAL A 56 -8.05 9.15 -17.19
N GLN A 57 -9.33 8.82 -17.25
CA GLN A 57 -9.99 7.92 -16.31
C GLN A 57 -9.32 6.54 -16.30
N THR A 58 -9.06 5.97 -17.48
CA THR A 58 -8.38 4.68 -17.62
C THR A 58 -6.98 4.73 -17.02
N ARG A 59 -6.19 5.74 -17.38
CA ARG A 59 -4.83 5.92 -16.86
C ARG A 59 -4.81 6.06 -15.35
N TRP A 60 -5.76 6.81 -14.78
CA TRP A 60 -5.90 6.98 -13.34
C TRP A 60 -6.18 5.65 -12.65
N ASN A 61 -7.17 4.89 -13.15
CA ASN A 61 -7.54 3.59 -12.60
C ASN A 61 -6.38 2.59 -12.64
N THR A 62 -5.66 2.50 -13.76
CA THR A 62 -4.48 1.62 -13.88
C THR A 62 -3.37 2.00 -12.91
N SER A 63 -3.04 3.30 -12.83
CA SER A 63 -1.97 3.78 -11.93
C SER A 63 -2.32 3.50 -10.46
N PHE A 64 -3.60 3.59 -10.09
CA PHE A 64 -4.06 3.31 -8.75
C PHE A 64 -3.99 1.81 -8.41
N GLU A 65 -4.35 0.95 -9.35
CA GLU A 65 -4.21 -0.51 -9.19
C GLU A 65 -2.74 -0.90 -8.97
N ASP A 66 -1.82 -0.31 -9.74
CA ASP A 66 -0.37 -0.53 -9.58
C ASP A 66 0.14 -0.12 -8.20
N ILE A 67 -0.29 1.04 -7.69
CA ILE A 67 0.07 1.51 -6.35
C ILE A 67 -0.47 0.57 -5.28
N THR A 68 -1.73 0.13 -5.42
CA THR A 68 -2.36 -0.79 -4.46
C THR A 68 -1.63 -2.14 -4.43
N ASN A 69 -1.26 -2.65 -5.60
CA ASN A 69 -0.49 -3.89 -5.73
C ASN A 69 0.91 -3.75 -5.11
N LEU A 70 1.59 -2.62 -5.33
CA LEU A 70 2.89 -2.36 -4.71
C LEU A 70 2.80 -2.30 -3.19
N LEU A 71 1.83 -1.55 -2.65
CA LEU A 71 1.63 -1.40 -1.21
C LEU A 71 1.30 -2.75 -0.54
N THR A 72 0.49 -3.58 -1.20
CA THR A 72 0.20 -4.94 -0.74
C THR A 72 1.47 -5.79 -0.66
N ARG A 73 2.32 -5.73 -1.70
CA ARG A 73 3.61 -6.45 -1.71
C ARG A 73 4.55 -5.97 -0.60
N VAL A 74 4.62 -4.66 -0.37
CA VAL A 74 5.45 -4.08 0.72
C VAL A 74 4.96 -4.57 2.08
N LYS A 75 3.64 -4.56 2.32
CA LYS A 75 3.05 -5.09 3.55
C LYS A 75 3.43 -6.56 3.76
N THR A 76 3.21 -7.42 2.75
CA THR A 76 3.53 -8.84 2.85
C THR A 76 5.02 -9.09 3.06
N ALA A 77 5.89 -8.39 2.33
CA ALA A 77 7.35 -8.53 2.47
C ALA A 77 7.79 -8.24 3.91
N ALA A 78 7.15 -7.27 4.55
CA ALA A 78 7.55 -6.83 5.85
C ALA A 78 6.91 -7.62 7.01
N GLU A 79 5.69 -8.13 6.83
CA GLU A 79 5.14 -9.18 7.69
C GLU A 79 6.05 -10.41 7.70
N ASN A 80 6.55 -10.81 6.52
CA ASN A 80 7.51 -11.92 6.39
C ASN A 80 8.87 -11.62 7.05
N ALA A 81 9.37 -10.39 6.95
CA ALA A 81 10.60 -9.97 7.60
C ALA A 81 10.47 -10.03 9.14
N VAL A 82 9.35 -9.53 9.67
CA VAL A 82 8.99 -9.62 11.09
C VAL A 82 8.94 -11.07 11.56
N ALA A 83 8.25 -11.95 10.83
CA ALA A 83 8.15 -13.37 11.18
C ALA A 83 9.53 -14.07 11.17
N SER A 84 10.34 -13.80 10.14
CA SER A 84 11.69 -14.37 10.00
C SER A 84 12.63 -13.90 11.12
N MET A 85 12.55 -12.63 11.51
CA MET A 85 13.32 -12.08 12.63
C MET A 85 12.89 -12.65 13.97
N GLN A 86 11.58 -12.80 14.22
CA GLN A 86 11.08 -13.47 15.43
C GLN A 86 11.60 -14.89 15.52
N GLN A 87 11.51 -15.66 14.43
CA GLN A 87 12.02 -17.03 14.37
C GLN A 87 13.53 -17.10 14.63
N THR A 88 14.30 -16.14 14.11
CA THR A 88 15.75 -16.05 14.35
C THR A 88 16.05 -15.72 15.82
N ASN A 89 15.30 -14.81 16.43
CA ASN A 89 15.48 -14.45 17.83
C ASN A 89 15.12 -15.60 18.77
N THR A 90 14.05 -16.35 18.50
CA THR A 90 13.71 -17.56 19.28
C THR A 90 14.82 -18.60 19.18
N LYS A 91 15.32 -18.90 17.98
CA LYS A 91 16.44 -19.84 17.80
C LYS A 91 17.71 -19.38 18.50
N ALA A 92 18.01 -18.08 18.46
CA ALA A 92 19.15 -17.53 19.17
C ALA A 92 18.97 -17.62 20.69
N ALA A 93 17.77 -17.37 21.21
CA ALA A 93 17.47 -17.52 22.63
C ALA A 93 17.58 -18.99 23.10
N ASP A 94 17.08 -19.94 22.30
CA ASP A 94 17.15 -21.38 22.58
C ASP A 94 18.59 -21.93 22.45
N GLY A 95 19.44 -21.33 21.61
CA GLY A 95 20.83 -21.73 21.43
C GLY A 95 21.80 -21.17 22.49
N TRP A 96 21.33 -20.28 23.37
CA TRP A 96 22.12 -19.68 24.45
C TRP A 96 21.85 -20.31 25.82
N THR A 97 21.09 -21.41 25.87
CA THR A 97 20.96 -22.32 27.02
C THR A 97 21.81 -23.56 26.83
#